data_AF-A0A977PUM3-F1
#
_entry.id   AF-A0A977PUM3-F1
#
_cell.length_a   1.000
_cell.length_b   1.000
_cell.length_c   1.000
_cell.angle_alpha   90.00
_cell.angle_beta   90.00
_cell.angle_gamma   90.00
#
_symmetry.space_group_name_H-M   'P 1'
#
loop_
_entity.id
_entity.type
_entity.pdbx_description
1 polymer ?
#
loop_
_entity_poly.entity_id
_entity_poly.type
_entity_poly.pdbx_seq_one_letter_code
_entity_poly.pdbx_strand_id
1 'polypeptide(L)'
;MTQLNVKNLDHLGIIAAVVDELGLVDYINEQLQENDRAKISAGLVVKAMILNGLGFINSPLYLFSRFFEDKPLEHLLGKGIKASDLNDDRLGRVLDLIFMAGISRLFVGICLKAVEIFKIMMASAHLDSSSISVEGEYKLSVEREDKEDQVIHITHGHSKDGRPDLKQFVLNLVYWGDGDIPAFLELGDGNQSDKKEFAEVLKRFNEQWQFDGLYIADSALYSADNLKKLTGIKWLYCVPKTIKSVQDLLTELASEQFITTD
;
A
#
# COMPACT_ATOMS: atom_id res chain seq x y z
N MET A 1 44.96 -19.19 8.32
CA MET A 1 44.22 -19.23 7.05
C MET A 1 43.02 -18.31 7.21
N THR A 2 42.92 -17.27 6.40
CA THR A 2 41.73 -16.41 6.37
C THR A 2 40.58 -17.24 5.80
N GLN A 3 39.56 -17.55 6.61
CA GLN A 3 38.37 -18.24 6.12
C GLN A 3 37.70 -17.36 5.06
N LEU A 4 37.66 -17.83 3.82
CA LEU A 4 36.90 -17.19 2.75
C LEU A 4 35.41 -17.35 3.07
N ASN A 5 34.72 -16.23 3.32
CA ASN A 5 33.27 -16.21 3.52
C ASN A 5 32.62 -15.66 2.26
N VAL A 6 31.85 -16.49 1.56
CA VAL A 6 31.09 -16.11 0.35
C VAL A 6 29.66 -15.81 0.75
N LYS A 7 29.13 -14.67 0.30
CA LYS A 7 27.76 -14.23 0.58
C LYS A 7 27.06 -13.84 -0.71
N ASN A 8 25.75 -14.05 -0.74
CA ASN A 8 24.91 -13.72 -1.89
C ASN A 8 24.27 -12.34 -1.68
N LEU A 9 24.61 -11.36 -2.51
CA LEU A 9 23.97 -10.04 -2.46
C LEU A 9 22.66 -9.99 -3.27
N ASP A 10 22.60 -10.75 -4.36
CA ASP A 10 21.48 -10.80 -5.30
C ASP A 10 21.05 -9.39 -5.76
N HIS A 11 19.76 -9.19 -6.06
CA HIS A 11 19.18 -7.88 -6.38
C HIS A 11 18.96 -6.99 -5.15
N LEU A 12 19.21 -7.51 -3.94
CA LEU A 12 18.92 -6.83 -2.67
C LEU A 12 19.74 -5.55 -2.49
N GLY A 13 20.93 -5.47 -3.09
CA GLY A 13 21.74 -4.25 -3.08
C GLY A 13 21.05 -3.06 -3.75
N ILE A 14 20.32 -3.30 -4.84
CA ILE A 14 19.56 -2.25 -5.56
C ILE A 14 18.39 -1.79 -4.70
N ILE A 15 17.64 -2.74 -4.14
CA ILE A 15 16.50 -2.42 -3.25
C ILE A 15 16.99 -1.64 -2.03
N ALA A 16 18.08 -2.08 -1.40
CA ALA A 16 18.67 -1.40 -0.25
C ALA A 16 19.09 0.04 -0.59
N ALA A 17 19.69 0.26 -1.76
CA ALA A 17 20.09 1.59 -2.21
C ALA A 17 18.88 2.52 -2.38
N VAL A 18 17.77 2.05 -2.97
CA VAL A 18 16.53 2.85 -3.10
C VAL A 18 15.93 3.16 -1.73
N VAL A 19 15.92 2.20 -0.81
CA VAL A 19 15.46 2.41 0.57
C VAL A 19 16.31 3.46 1.30
N ASP A 20 17.62 3.44 1.09
CA ASP A 20 18.55 4.40 1.68
C ASP A 20 18.43 5.79 1.04
N GLU A 21 18.28 5.87 -0.29
CA GLU A 21 18.04 7.12 -1.01
C GLU A 21 16.75 7.81 -0.57
N LEU A 22 15.68 7.03 -0.35
CA LEU A 22 14.42 7.52 0.22
C LEU A 22 14.56 8.05 1.66
N GLY A 23 15.64 7.71 2.37
CA GLY A 23 15.79 7.98 3.79
C GLY A 23 14.71 7.29 4.62
N LEU A 24 14.25 6.12 4.18
CA LEU A 24 13.11 5.42 4.78
C LEU A 24 13.41 5.00 6.23
N VAL A 25 14.61 4.50 6.48
CA VAL A 25 15.01 4.01 7.82
C VAL A 25 14.88 5.12 8.86
N ASP A 26 15.42 6.30 8.54
CA ASP A 26 15.40 7.45 9.45
C ASP A 26 13.98 7.97 9.65
N TYR A 27 13.20 8.06 8.58
CA TYR A 27 11.80 8.45 8.65
C TYR A 27 10.98 7.52 9.57
N ILE A 28 11.11 6.20 9.39
CA ILE A 28 10.40 5.23 10.23
C ILE A 28 10.84 5.36 11.68
N ASN A 29 12.14 5.50 11.96
CA ASN A 29 12.62 5.67 13.34
C ASN A 29 12.03 6.91 14.01
N GLU A 30 11.95 8.03 13.27
CA GLU A 30 11.34 9.27 13.76
C GLU A 30 9.84 9.11 14.05
N GLN A 31 9.10 8.44 13.16
CA GLN A 31 7.65 8.29 13.31
C GLN A 31 7.26 7.28 14.40
N LEU A 32 8.05 6.22 14.59
CA LEU A 32 7.73 5.17 15.57
C LEU A 32 8.25 5.48 16.98
N GLN A 33 9.18 6.43 17.13
CA GLN A 33 9.72 6.92 18.42
C GLN A 33 10.05 5.79 19.42
N GLU A 34 10.69 4.74 18.92
CA GLU A 34 11.01 3.59 19.74
C GLU A 34 12.08 3.91 20.78
N ASN A 35 11.99 3.28 21.95
CA ASN A 35 13.00 3.39 23.00
C ASN A 35 14.37 2.83 22.56
N ASP A 36 15.46 3.51 22.92
CA ASP A 36 16.88 3.18 22.62
C ASP A 36 17.40 1.80 23.11
N ARG A 37 16.54 0.96 23.70
CA ARG A 37 16.92 -0.36 24.22
C ARG A 37 16.88 -1.45 23.15
N ALA A 38 16.30 -1.18 21.99
CA ALA A 38 16.25 -2.14 20.89
C ALA A 38 17.63 -2.33 20.26
N LYS A 39 18.04 -3.60 20.05
CA LYS A 39 19.32 -3.92 19.41
C LYS A 39 19.37 -3.48 17.93
N ILE A 40 18.23 -3.54 17.24
CA ILE A 40 18.05 -3.08 15.87
C ILE A 40 16.88 -2.11 15.87
N SER A 41 17.05 -0.93 15.27
CA SER A 41 15.99 0.08 15.18
C SER A 41 14.82 -0.39 14.31
N ALA A 42 13.62 0.14 14.56
CA ALA A 42 12.43 -0.23 13.83
C ALA A 42 12.55 0.02 12.30
N GLY A 43 13.19 1.12 11.89
CA GLY A 43 13.45 1.43 10.49
C GLY A 43 14.33 0.39 9.78
N LEU A 44 15.34 -0.15 10.46
CA LEU A 44 16.16 -1.23 9.89
C LEU A 44 15.39 -2.55 9.81
N VAL A 45 14.48 -2.80 10.75
CA VAL A 45 13.58 -3.95 10.68
C VAL A 45 12.63 -3.82 9.49
N VAL A 46 12.06 -2.63 9.24
CA VAL A 46 11.23 -2.37 8.05
C VAL A 46 12.04 -2.55 6.75
N LYS A 47 13.27 -2.02 6.69
CA LYS A 47 14.18 -2.26 5.56
C LYS A 47 14.38 -3.76 5.33
N ALA A 48 14.63 -4.54 6.39
CA ALA A 48 14.77 -5.98 6.28
C ALA A 48 13.48 -6.65 5.75
N MET A 49 12.30 -6.23 6.21
CA MET A 49 11.02 -6.77 5.71
C MET A 49 10.84 -6.52 4.21
N ILE A 50 11.21 -5.33 3.72
CA ILE A 50 11.15 -4.98 2.30
C ILE A 50 12.11 -5.86 1.49
N LEU A 51 13.36 -6.03 1.97
CA LEU A 51 14.35 -6.90 1.31
C LEU A 51 13.88 -8.36 1.24
N ASN A 52 13.27 -8.88 2.30
CA ASN A 52 12.73 -10.23 2.33
C ASN A 52 11.50 -10.39 1.43
N GLY A 53 10.55 -9.45 1.49
CA GLY A 53 9.34 -9.48 0.68
C GLY A 53 9.62 -9.40 -0.83
N LEU A 54 10.60 -8.59 -1.22
CA LEU A 54 11.05 -8.52 -2.62
C LEU A 54 12.07 -9.61 -2.96
N GLY A 55 12.48 -10.44 -2.00
CA GLY A 55 13.33 -11.61 -2.20
C GLY A 55 12.57 -12.85 -2.70
N PHE A 56 11.27 -12.72 -3.01
CA PHE A 56 10.40 -13.79 -3.51
C PHE A 56 10.27 -15.01 -2.57
N ILE A 57 10.33 -14.79 -1.25
CA ILE A 57 10.18 -15.86 -0.26
C ILE A 57 8.84 -15.77 0.45
N ASN A 58 7.96 -16.73 0.20
CA ASN A 58 6.77 -16.96 1.01
C ASN A 58 7.15 -17.84 2.22
N SER A 59 7.67 -17.23 3.28
CA SER A 59 7.99 -17.94 4.52
C SER A 59 7.24 -17.37 5.72
N PRO A 60 6.78 -18.22 6.67
CA PRO A 60 6.27 -17.76 7.95
C PRO A 60 7.27 -16.87 8.71
N LEU A 61 6.76 -15.94 9.53
CA LEU A 61 7.59 -14.96 10.26
C LEU A 61 8.71 -15.60 11.11
N TYR A 62 8.48 -16.75 11.72
CA TYR A 62 9.51 -17.44 12.53
C TYR A 62 10.68 -18.00 11.71
N LEU A 63 10.58 -18.01 10.37
CA LEU A 63 11.67 -18.38 9.46
C LEU A 63 12.38 -17.17 8.85
N PHE A 64 11.96 -15.95 9.17
CA PHE A 64 12.46 -14.72 8.55
C PHE A 64 13.98 -14.57 8.68
N SER A 65 14.56 -14.93 9.83
CA SER A 65 16.01 -14.87 10.03
C SER A 65 16.78 -15.73 9.02
N ARG A 66 16.22 -16.86 8.56
CA ARG A 66 16.90 -17.79 7.64
C ARG A 66 17.20 -17.16 6.29
N PHE A 67 16.34 -16.25 5.83
CA PHE A 67 16.58 -15.51 4.58
C PHE A 67 17.89 -14.72 4.60
N PHE A 68 18.34 -14.30 5.79
CA PHE A 68 19.50 -13.44 5.95
C PHE A 68 20.79 -14.19 6.32
N GLU A 69 20.75 -15.52 6.48
CA GLU A 69 21.91 -16.31 6.91
C GLU A 69 23.07 -16.28 5.90
N ASP A 70 22.77 -16.27 4.60
CA ASP A 70 23.74 -16.23 3.51
C ASP A 70 23.95 -14.82 2.91
N LYS A 71 23.26 -13.80 3.46
CA LYS A 71 23.27 -12.43 2.94
C LYS A 71 24.33 -11.53 3.61
N PRO A 72 24.87 -10.53 2.90
CA PRO A 72 25.83 -9.58 3.45
C PRO A 72 25.15 -8.52 4.32
N LEU A 73 24.67 -8.92 5.51
CA LEU A 73 23.94 -8.06 6.45
C LEU A 73 24.66 -6.75 6.81
N GLU A 74 25.98 -6.79 6.98
CA GLU A 74 26.73 -5.56 7.28
C GLU A 74 26.64 -4.51 6.17
N HIS A 75 26.49 -4.97 4.92
CA HIS A 75 26.34 -4.11 3.76
C HIS A 75 24.88 -3.67 3.57
N LEU A 76 23.92 -4.55 3.87
CA LEU A 76 22.49 -4.29 3.64
C LEU A 76 21.84 -3.50 4.78
N LEU A 77 22.16 -3.81 6.03
CA LEU A 77 21.48 -3.30 7.22
C LEU A 77 22.41 -2.56 8.19
N GLY A 78 23.73 -2.75 8.08
CA GLY A 78 24.73 -2.07 8.90
C GLY A 78 25.54 -3.00 9.82
N LYS A 79 26.62 -2.45 10.38
CA LYS A 79 27.68 -3.19 11.07
C LYS A 79 27.16 -3.95 12.29
N GLY A 80 27.58 -5.21 12.44
CA GLY A 80 27.31 -6.02 13.63
C GLY A 80 25.90 -6.64 13.73
N ILE A 81 25.02 -6.39 12.75
CA ILE A 81 23.69 -6.99 12.68
C ILE A 81 23.80 -8.47 12.29
N LYS A 82 23.11 -9.32 13.04
CA LYS A 82 23.06 -10.77 12.80
C LYS A 82 21.67 -11.17 12.33
N ALA A 83 21.59 -12.25 11.54
CA ALA A 83 20.31 -12.81 11.09
C ALA A 83 19.38 -13.14 12.28
N SER A 84 19.94 -13.66 13.37
CA SER A 84 19.20 -13.99 14.61
C SER A 84 18.53 -12.80 15.30
N ASP A 85 18.98 -11.59 15.02
CA ASP A 85 18.41 -10.37 15.60
C ASP A 85 17.09 -9.99 14.89
N LEU A 86 16.83 -10.54 13.71
CA LEU A 86 15.60 -10.42 12.92
C LEU A 86 14.65 -11.61 13.19
N ASN A 87 14.30 -11.80 14.46
CA ASN A 87 13.36 -12.83 14.89
C ASN A 87 11.90 -12.34 14.87
N ASP A 88 10.96 -13.28 14.93
CA ASP A 88 9.52 -13.05 14.94
C ASP A 88 9.05 -12.10 16.05
N ASP A 89 9.59 -12.22 17.26
CA ASP A 89 9.30 -11.27 18.35
C ASP A 89 9.64 -9.83 17.97
N ARG A 90 10.79 -9.62 17.33
CA ARG A 90 11.23 -8.28 16.91
C ARG A 90 10.36 -7.75 15.79
N LEU A 91 10.07 -8.59 14.79
CA LEU A 91 9.22 -8.24 13.65
C LEU A 91 7.81 -7.88 14.11
N GLY A 92 7.21 -8.70 14.98
CA GLY A 92 5.88 -8.48 15.54
C GLY A 92 5.76 -7.16 16.27
N ARG A 93 6.70 -6.85 17.18
CA ARG A 93 6.71 -5.56 17.90
C ARG A 93 6.80 -4.36 16.96
N VAL A 94 7.57 -4.46 15.86
CA VAL A 94 7.65 -3.37 14.88
C VAL A 94 6.36 -3.22 14.08
N LEU A 95 5.70 -4.33 13.74
CA LEU A 95 4.36 -4.28 13.11
C LEU A 95 3.33 -3.64 14.04
N ASP A 96 3.36 -3.95 15.33
CA ASP A 96 2.49 -3.31 16.33
C ASP A 96 2.76 -1.80 16.42
N LEU A 97 4.04 -1.38 16.42
CA LEU A 97 4.41 0.04 16.41
C LEU A 97 3.91 0.75 15.14
N ILE A 98 4.07 0.14 13.97
CA ILE A 98 3.55 0.68 12.69
C ILE A 98 2.03 0.84 12.76
N PHE A 99 1.34 -0.15 13.32
CA PHE A 99 -0.10 -0.10 13.51
C PHE A 99 -0.50 1.06 14.44
N MET A 100 0.13 1.18 15.60
CA MET A 100 -0.13 2.27 16.57
C MET A 100 0.18 3.66 16.01
N ALA A 101 1.18 3.79 15.14
CA ALA A 101 1.54 5.05 14.50
C ALA A 101 0.52 5.50 13.42
N GLY A 102 -0.31 4.58 12.93
CA GLY A 102 -1.28 4.82 11.87
C GLY A 102 -0.70 4.57 10.48
N ILE A 103 -1.09 3.44 9.88
CA ILE A 103 -0.54 2.93 8.61
C ILE A 103 -0.68 3.94 7.47
N SER A 104 -1.89 4.47 7.24
CA SER A 104 -2.15 5.38 6.12
C SER A 104 -1.35 6.68 6.22
N ARG A 105 -1.28 7.28 7.42
CA ARG A 105 -0.47 8.48 7.66
C ARG A 105 1.01 8.21 7.44
N LEU A 106 1.52 7.10 7.98
CA LEU A 106 2.91 6.71 7.81
C LEU A 106 3.25 6.57 6.33
N PHE A 107 2.39 5.89 5.57
CA PHE A 107 2.53 5.65 4.14
C PHE A 107 2.54 6.96 3.33
N VAL A 108 1.61 7.89 3.60
CA VAL A 108 1.58 9.20 2.93
C VAL A 108 2.91 9.93 3.08
N GLY A 109 3.49 9.97 4.28
CA GLY A 109 4.77 10.66 4.46
C GLY A 109 5.95 9.99 3.73
N ILE A 110 5.93 8.66 3.57
CA ILE A 110 6.89 7.94 2.72
C ILE A 110 6.71 8.37 1.25
N CYS A 111 5.46 8.41 0.77
CA CYS A 111 5.12 8.84 -0.58
C CYS A 111 5.57 10.28 -0.86
N LEU A 112 5.35 11.20 0.08
CA LEU A 112 5.76 12.61 -0.06
C LEU A 112 7.29 12.76 -0.10
N LYS A 113 8.04 11.93 0.65
CA LYS A 113 9.50 11.86 0.50
C LYS A 113 9.92 11.41 -0.90
N ALA A 114 9.26 10.39 -1.44
CA ALA A 114 9.51 9.94 -2.80
C ALA A 114 9.23 11.05 -3.83
N VAL A 115 8.14 11.82 -3.65
CA VAL A 115 7.82 12.98 -4.48
C VAL A 115 8.94 14.02 -4.43
N GLU A 116 9.43 14.35 -3.23
CA GLU A 116 10.49 15.35 -3.07
C GLU A 116 11.80 14.91 -3.72
N ILE A 117 12.19 13.65 -3.54
CA ILE A 117 13.48 13.11 -4.00
C ILE A 117 13.46 12.89 -5.51
N PHE A 118 12.43 12.23 -6.02
CA PHE A 118 12.33 11.84 -7.43
C PHE A 118 11.63 12.88 -8.31
N LYS A 119 11.20 14.01 -7.73
CA LYS A 119 10.57 15.14 -8.43
C LYS A 119 9.31 14.74 -9.19
N ILE A 120 8.49 13.90 -8.57
CA ILE A 120 7.23 13.38 -9.13
C ILE A 120 6.22 14.53 -9.27
N MET A 121 5.57 14.62 -10.42
CA MET A 121 4.55 15.63 -10.67
C MET A 121 3.21 15.26 -10.02
N MET A 122 2.75 16.08 -9.08
CA MET A 122 1.43 15.96 -8.46
C MET A 122 0.38 16.79 -9.23
N ALA A 123 0.09 16.41 -10.48
CA ALA A 123 -0.93 17.09 -11.29
C ALA A 123 -2.29 16.39 -11.24
N SER A 124 -2.28 15.06 -11.24
CA SER A 124 -3.45 14.21 -11.06
C SER A 124 -3.18 13.11 -10.03
N ALA A 125 -4.24 12.64 -9.40
CA ALA A 125 -4.24 11.53 -8.47
C ALA A 125 -5.32 10.54 -8.90
N HIS A 126 -4.95 9.28 -9.06
CA HIS A 126 -5.83 8.22 -9.53
C HIS A 126 -6.21 7.34 -8.34
N LEU A 127 -7.49 6.99 -8.24
CA LEU A 127 -8.01 6.08 -7.21
C LEU A 127 -8.49 4.79 -7.86
N ASP A 128 -7.99 3.67 -7.34
CA ASP A 128 -8.52 2.35 -7.61
C ASP A 128 -8.45 1.49 -6.34
N SER A 129 -9.18 0.38 -6.34
CA SER A 129 -9.09 -0.64 -5.30
C SER A 129 -8.66 -1.98 -5.88
N SER A 130 -8.07 -2.83 -5.06
CA SER A 130 -7.86 -4.23 -5.41
C SER A 130 -8.24 -5.14 -4.26
N SER A 131 -8.73 -6.34 -4.56
CA SER A 131 -9.03 -7.35 -3.55
C SER A 131 -7.84 -8.28 -3.39
N ILE A 132 -7.36 -8.50 -2.17
CA ILE A 132 -6.29 -9.47 -1.88
C ILE A 132 -6.94 -10.71 -1.27
N SER A 133 -6.90 -11.82 -2.01
CA SER A 133 -7.40 -13.11 -1.54
C SER A 133 -6.44 -13.77 -0.54
N VAL A 134 -7.02 -14.43 0.47
CA VAL A 134 -6.27 -15.07 1.54
C VAL A 134 -6.84 -16.44 1.90
N GLU A 135 -5.98 -17.30 2.44
CA GLU A 135 -6.33 -18.65 2.91
C GLU A 135 -6.19 -18.73 4.43
N GLY A 136 -7.20 -19.26 5.10
CA GLY A 136 -7.20 -19.40 6.56
C GLY A 136 -8.59 -19.30 7.20
N GLU A 137 -8.68 -19.68 8.47
CA GLU A 137 -9.94 -19.64 9.22
C GLU A 137 -10.37 -18.21 9.59
N TYR A 138 -9.42 -17.31 9.88
CA TYR A 138 -9.68 -15.92 10.27
C TYR A 138 -10.81 -15.78 11.31
N LYS A 139 -10.85 -16.67 12.30
CA LYS A 139 -11.95 -16.79 13.28
C LYS A 139 -12.29 -15.46 13.94
N LEU A 140 -11.28 -14.65 14.26
CA LEU A 140 -11.48 -13.33 14.84
C LEU A 140 -12.37 -12.44 13.94
N SER A 141 -12.17 -12.42 12.63
CA SER A 141 -12.98 -11.65 11.67
C SER A 141 -14.40 -12.19 11.47
N VAL A 142 -14.67 -13.42 11.92
CA VAL A 142 -15.98 -14.07 11.79
C VAL A 142 -16.77 -14.01 13.11
N GLU A 143 -16.08 -14.09 14.25
CA GLU A 143 -16.68 -14.32 15.57
C GLU A 143 -16.81 -13.06 16.44
N ARG A 144 -16.06 -11.99 16.17
CA ARG A 144 -16.20 -10.72 16.91
C ARG A 144 -17.12 -9.77 16.15
N GLU A 145 -18.31 -9.51 16.71
CA GLU A 145 -19.22 -8.44 16.23
C GLU A 145 -18.77 -7.04 16.66
N ASP A 146 -17.85 -6.95 17.64
CA ASP A 146 -17.34 -5.69 18.16
C ASP A 146 -16.32 -5.07 17.21
N LYS A 147 -16.78 -4.03 16.48
CA LYS A 147 -15.98 -3.24 15.53
C LYS A 147 -14.80 -2.47 16.15
N GLU A 148 -14.70 -2.40 17.48
CA GLU A 148 -13.73 -1.52 18.14
C GLU A 148 -12.30 -2.09 18.11
N ASP A 149 -12.13 -3.41 18.07
CA ASP A 149 -10.80 -4.07 18.12
C ASP A 149 -10.26 -4.51 16.75
N GLN A 150 -11.10 -4.53 15.70
CA GLN A 150 -10.70 -4.96 14.35
C GLN A 150 -10.77 -3.83 13.35
N VAL A 151 -9.63 -3.55 12.73
CA VAL A 151 -9.51 -2.48 11.73
C VAL A 151 -10.10 -2.87 10.38
N ILE A 152 -10.08 -4.17 10.04
CA ILE A 152 -10.75 -4.73 8.86
C ILE A 152 -11.34 -6.12 9.14
N HIS A 153 -12.41 -6.46 8.43
CA HIS A 153 -13.03 -7.78 8.42
C HIS A 153 -12.59 -8.55 7.19
N ILE A 154 -11.82 -9.62 7.42
CA ILE A 154 -11.44 -10.56 6.36
C ILE A 154 -12.62 -11.49 6.09
N THR A 155 -13.27 -11.30 4.94
CA THR A 155 -14.52 -11.99 4.57
C THR A 155 -14.63 -12.20 3.07
N HIS A 156 -15.65 -12.91 2.61
CA HIS A 156 -15.94 -13.06 1.18
C HIS A 156 -16.53 -11.77 0.60
N GLY A 157 -16.23 -11.51 -0.66
CA GLY A 157 -16.79 -10.38 -1.40
C GLY A 157 -16.63 -10.57 -2.90
N HIS A 158 -16.75 -9.47 -3.65
CA HIS A 158 -16.49 -9.49 -5.08
C HIS A 158 -14.98 -9.61 -5.33
N SER A 159 -14.53 -10.78 -5.78
CA SER A 159 -13.11 -11.03 -6.07
C SER A 159 -12.73 -10.47 -7.45
N LYS A 160 -11.77 -9.53 -7.48
CA LYS A 160 -11.20 -9.01 -8.74
C LYS A 160 -10.30 -10.04 -9.44
N ASP A 161 -9.75 -10.99 -8.68
CA ASP A 161 -8.91 -12.10 -9.19
C ASP A 161 -9.72 -13.37 -9.58
N GLY A 162 -11.06 -13.30 -9.53
CA GLY A 162 -11.91 -14.43 -9.91
C GLY A 162 -11.91 -15.60 -8.92
N ARG A 163 -11.58 -15.36 -7.65
CA ARG A 163 -11.55 -16.34 -6.55
C ARG A 163 -12.61 -16.04 -5.48
N PRO A 164 -13.91 -16.09 -5.81
CA PRO A 164 -14.99 -15.83 -4.84
C PRO A 164 -15.07 -16.89 -3.73
N ASP A 165 -14.39 -18.03 -3.90
CA ASP A 165 -14.25 -19.09 -2.89
C ASP A 165 -13.31 -18.69 -1.74
N LEU A 166 -12.42 -17.73 -1.96
CA LEU A 166 -11.47 -17.27 -0.95
C LEU A 166 -12.01 -16.09 -0.15
N LYS A 167 -11.59 -15.99 1.11
CA LYS A 167 -11.75 -14.76 1.88
C LYS A 167 -10.80 -13.70 1.34
N GLN A 168 -11.10 -12.44 1.58
CA GLN A 168 -10.29 -11.34 1.09
C GLN A 168 -10.37 -10.12 2.01
N PHE A 169 -9.50 -9.16 1.73
CA PHE A 169 -9.62 -7.78 2.17
C PHE A 169 -9.41 -6.86 0.96
N VAL A 170 -9.81 -5.60 1.07
CA VAL A 170 -9.67 -4.62 -0.01
C VAL A 170 -8.52 -3.66 0.30
N LEU A 171 -7.73 -3.37 -0.72
CA LEU A 171 -6.66 -2.38 -0.71
C LEU A 171 -7.10 -1.21 -1.58
N ASN A 172 -7.38 -0.06 -0.97
CA ASN A 172 -7.65 1.20 -1.67
C ASN A 172 -6.33 1.95 -1.85
N LEU A 173 -6.02 2.33 -3.08
CA LEU A 173 -4.79 3.06 -3.42
C LEU A 173 -5.11 4.34 -4.16
N VAL A 174 -4.50 5.44 -3.71
CA VAL A 174 -4.35 6.63 -4.52
C VAL A 174 -2.91 6.66 -5.04
N TYR A 175 -2.71 6.94 -6.32
CA TYR A 175 -1.41 7.08 -6.95
C TYR A 175 -1.32 8.37 -7.77
N TRP A 176 -0.14 8.95 -7.84
CA TRP A 176 0.13 10.10 -8.69
C TRP A 176 0.11 9.67 -10.16
N GLY A 177 -0.48 10.51 -11.03
CA GLY A 177 -0.54 10.22 -12.47
C GLY A 177 0.82 10.23 -13.16
N ASP A 178 1.86 10.77 -12.50
CA ASP A 178 3.24 10.68 -12.98
C ASP A 178 3.92 9.43 -12.40
N GLY A 179 4.20 8.46 -13.27
CA GLY A 179 4.92 7.23 -12.94
C GLY A 179 4.16 6.22 -12.07
N ASP A 180 2.85 6.40 -11.89
CA ASP A 180 1.97 5.54 -11.08
C ASP A 180 2.48 5.33 -9.64
N ILE A 181 3.13 6.36 -9.09
CA ILE A 181 3.73 6.26 -7.76
C ILE A 181 2.64 6.41 -6.69
N PRO A 182 2.57 5.52 -5.67
CA PRO A 182 1.58 5.62 -4.62
C PRO A 182 1.62 6.97 -3.90
N ALA A 183 0.44 7.45 -3.51
CA ALA A 183 0.21 8.67 -2.76
C ALA A 183 -0.48 8.39 -1.42
N PHE A 184 -1.38 7.40 -1.38
CA PHE A 184 -2.15 7.01 -0.20
C PHE A 184 -2.53 5.55 -0.26
N LEU A 185 -2.61 4.92 0.90
CA LEU A 185 -3.04 3.54 1.07
C LEU A 185 -4.02 3.43 2.22
N GLU A 186 -5.07 2.66 2.02
CA GLU A 186 -6.00 2.29 3.06
C GLU A 186 -6.54 0.88 2.84
N LEU A 187 -6.72 0.15 3.94
CA LEU A 187 -7.30 -1.18 3.93
C LEU A 187 -8.79 -1.10 4.23
N GLY A 188 -9.57 -1.96 3.59
CA GLY A 188 -11.00 -2.10 3.79
C GLY A 188 -11.43 -3.55 3.95
N ASP A 189 -12.67 -3.71 4.42
CA ASP A 189 -13.30 -5.02 4.59
C ASP A 189 -13.37 -5.80 3.27
N GLY A 190 -13.34 -7.13 3.34
CA GLY A 190 -13.37 -8.00 2.15
C GLY A 190 -14.60 -7.85 1.26
N ASN A 191 -15.70 -7.32 1.81
CA ASN A 191 -16.95 -7.06 1.10
C ASN A 191 -17.19 -5.56 0.83
N GLN A 192 -16.16 -4.71 0.96
CA GLN A 192 -16.23 -3.30 0.64
C GLN A 192 -16.74 -3.09 -0.80
N SER A 193 -17.58 -2.07 -0.98
CA SER A 193 -18.04 -1.64 -2.30
C SER A 193 -17.42 -0.31 -2.68
N ASP A 194 -16.68 -0.30 -3.79
CA ASP A 194 -16.03 0.90 -4.36
C ASP A 194 -17.00 2.09 -4.48
N LYS A 195 -18.24 1.81 -4.95
CA LYS A 195 -19.30 2.82 -5.09
C LYS A 195 -19.64 3.55 -3.80
N LYS A 196 -19.48 2.90 -2.65
CA LYS A 196 -19.78 3.46 -1.34
C LYS A 196 -18.56 4.14 -0.71
N GLU A 197 -17.37 3.59 -0.96
CA GLU A 197 -16.17 3.95 -0.20
C GLU A 197 -15.29 5.00 -0.88
N PHE A 198 -15.23 5.06 -2.21
CA PHE A 198 -14.23 5.88 -2.91
C PHE A 198 -14.27 7.37 -2.54
N ALA A 199 -15.46 7.96 -2.40
CA ALA A 199 -15.57 9.36 -1.99
C ALA A 199 -15.03 9.59 -0.57
N GLU A 200 -15.18 8.62 0.33
CA GLU A 200 -14.63 8.70 1.69
C GLU A 200 -13.11 8.47 1.68
N VAL A 201 -12.59 7.56 0.84
CA VAL A 201 -11.14 7.38 0.64
C VAL A 201 -10.49 8.70 0.21
N LEU A 202 -11.07 9.39 -0.78
CA LEU A 202 -10.54 10.68 -1.24
C LEU A 202 -10.61 11.76 -0.16
N LYS A 203 -11.64 11.73 0.68
CA LYS A 203 -11.76 12.64 1.82
C LYS A 203 -10.68 12.36 2.87
N ARG A 204 -10.48 11.10 3.26
CA ARG A 204 -9.43 10.70 4.21
C ARG A 204 -8.03 10.97 3.67
N PHE A 205 -7.82 10.80 2.36
CA PHE A 205 -6.59 11.24 1.73
C PHE A 205 -6.38 12.76 1.87
N ASN A 206 -7.41 13.58 1.60
CA ASN A 206 -7.32 15.03 1.78
C ASN A 206 -7.11 15.46 3.24
N GLU A 207 -7.61 14.70 4.21
CA GLU A 207 -7.34 14.92 5.63
C GLU A 207 -5.84 14.74 5.97
N GLN A 208 -5.13 13.87 5.25
CA GLN A 208 -3.68 13.68 5.38
C GLN A 208 -2.87 14.67 4.53
N TRP A 209 -3.34 14.98 3.31
CA TRP A 209 -2.65 15.83 2.35
C TRP A 209 -3.64 16.59 1.46
N GLN A 210 -3.70 17.91 1.60
CA GLN A 210 -4.56 18.76 0.77
C GLN A 210 -4.06 18.80 -0.67
N PHE A 211 -4.83 18.20 -1.59
CA PHE A 211 -4.46 18.11 -3.00
C PHE A 211 -5.46 18.85 -3.90
N ASP A 212 -4.97 19.88 -4.59
CA ASP A 212 -5.78 20.77 -5.45
C ASP A 212 -5.77 20.36 -6.95
N GLY A 213 -5.17 19.22 -7.27
CA GLY A 213 -5.08 18.69 -8.63
C GLY A 213 -6.33 17.91 -9.05
N LEU A 214 -6.20 17.14 -10.14
CA LEU A 214 -7.31 16.39 -10.72
C LEU A 214 -7.40 14.98 -10.14
N TYR A 215 -8.52 14.62 -9.54
CA TYR A 215 -8.81 13.25 -9.16
C TYR A 215 -9.35 12.44 -10.33
N ILE A 216 -8.81 11.25 -10.57
CA ILE A 216 -9.23 10.35 -11.64
C ILE A 216 -9.68 9.03 -11.02
N ALA A 217 -10.87 8.58 -11.36
CA ALA A 217 -11.39 7.30 -10.87
C ALA A 217 -12.25 6.62 -11.92
N ASP A 218 -12.49 5.33 -11.71
CA ASP A 218 -13.36 4.55 -12.57
C ASP A 218 -14.85 4.94 -12.40
N SER A 219 -15.70 4.20 -13.11
CA SER A 219 -17.14 4.45 -13.10
C SER A 219 -17.82 4.12 -11.76
N ALA A 220 -17.15 3.44 -10.83
CA ALA A 220 -17.70 3.15 -9.51
C ALA A 220 -17.86 4.43 -8.68
N LEU A 221 -17.04 5.46 -8.91
CA LEU A 221 -17.21 6.75 -8.23
C LEU A 221 -18.52 7.45 -8.64
N TYR A 222 -19.09 7.12 -9.80
CA TYR A 222 -20.29 7.76 -10.35
C TYR A 222 -21.58 7.34 -9.63
N SER A 223 -21.92 8.05 -8.56
CA SER A 223 -23.23 7.95 -7.88
C SER A 223 -23.73 9.32 -7.43
N ALA A 224 -25.06 9.49 -7.33
CA ALA A 224 -25.65 10.77 -6.92
C ALA A 224 -25.16 11.25 -5.55
N ASP A 225 -24.85 10.33 -4.63
CA ASP A 225 -24.33 10.67 -3.30
C ASP A 225 -22.85 11.02 -3.34
N ASN A 226 -22.03 10.31 -4.11
CA ASN A 226 -20.61 10.64 -4.27
C ASN A 226 -20.43 12.00 -4.94
N LEU A 227 -21.22 12.32 -5.97
CA LEU A 227 -21.14 13.61 -6.66
C LEU A 227 -21.37 14.80 -5.72
N LYS A 228 -22.26 14.65 -4.72
CA LYS A 228 -22.45 15.68 -3.68
C LYS A 228 -21.21 15.82 -2.80
N LYS A 229 -20.60 14.69 -2.41
CA LYS A 229 -19.38 14.65 -1.57
C LYS A 229 -18.16 15.24 -2.27
N LEU A 230 -18.12 15.20 -3.61
CA LEU A 230 -17.01 15.73 -4.42
C LEU A 230 -17.15 17.23 -4.75
N THR A 231 -18.09 17.94 -4.12
CA THR A 231 -18.25 19.39 -4.33
C THR A 231 -16.98 20.13 -3.91
N GLY A 232 -16.43 20.96 -4.81
CA GLY A 232 -15.19 21.71 -4.55
C GLY A 232 -13.90 20.97 -4.91
N ILE A 233 -14.01 19.71 -5.33
CA ILE A 233 -12.88 18.89 -5.78
C ILE A 233 -12.89 18.84 -7.32
N LYS A 234 -11.72 18.91 -7.96
CA LYS A 234 -11.61 18.67 -9.41
C LYS A 234 -11.54 17.17 -9.66
N TRP A 235 -12.43 16.63 -10.47
CA TRP A 235 -12.47 15.20 -10.75
C TRP A 235 -12.75 14.89 -12.22
N LEU A 236 -12.38 13.69 -12.63
CA LEU A 236 -12.66 13.07 -13.93
C LEU A 236 -13.00 11.60 -13.71
N TYR A 237 -14.14 11.15 -14.24
CA TYR A 237 -14.53 9.74 -14.22
C TYR A 237 -15.14 9.33 -15.56
N CYS A 238 -15.16 8.02 -15.82
CA CYS A 238 -15.92 7.45 -16.92
C CYS A 238 -17.37 7.25 -16.48
N VAL A 239 -18.33 7.90 -17.16
CA VAL A 239 -19.75 7.69 -16.87
C VAL A 239 -20.14 6.25 -17.28
N PRO A 240 -20.83 5.47 -16.42
CA PRO A 240 -21.23 4.11 -16.76
C PRO A 240 -22.05 4.04 -18.05
N LYS A 241 -21.61 3.19 -19.00
CA LYS A 241 -22.33 2.90 -20.25
C LYS A 241 -23.69 2.19 -20.02
N THR A 242 -24.02 1.84 -18.79
CA THR A 242 -25.32 1.29 -18.40
C THR A 242 -26.42 2.36 -18.31
N ILE A 243 -26.07 3.65 -18.34
CA ILE A 243 -27.02 4.75 -18.29
C ILE A 243 -27.60 5.01 -19.68
N LYS A 244 -28.93 5.04 -19.78
CA LYS A 244 -29.64 5.20 -21.04
C LYS A 244 -29.20 6.45 -21.83
N SER A 245 -29.11 7.61 -21.18
CA SER A 245 -28.69 8.85 -21.85
C SER A 245 -27.26 8.78 -22.41
N VAL A 246 -26.38 7.97 -21.80
CA VAL A 246 -25.03 7.73 -22.33
C VAL A 246 -25.10 6.84 -23.57
N GLN A 247 -25.94 5.79 -23.54
CA GLN A 247 -26.13 4.90 -24.69
C GLN A 247 -26.73 5.64 -25.89
N ASP A 248 -27.73 6.49 -25.64
CA ASP A 248 -28.36 7.32 -26.66
C ASP A 248 -27.32 8.27 -27.28
N LEU A 249 -26.55 8.98 -26.45
CA LEU A 249 -25.49 9.90 -26.91
C LEU A 249 -24.40 9.17 -27.73
N LEU A 250 -23.94 8.00 -27.26
CA LEU A 250 -22.93 7.20 -27.97
C LEU A 250 -23.40 6.73 -29.35
N THR A 251 -24.72 6.60 -29.56
CA THR A 251 -25.29 6.23 -30.86
C THR A 251 -25.38 7.42 -31.82
N GLU A 252 -25.49 8.64 -31.28
CA GLU A 252 -25.61 9.88 -32.06
C GLU A 252 -24.26 10.48 -32.45
N LEU A 253 -23.20 10.19 -31.68
CA LEU A 253 -21.86 10.72 -31.93
C LEU A 253 -21.22 10.09 -33.19
N ALA A 254 -20.70 10.94 -34.07
CA ALA A 254 -19.93 10.49 -35.24
C ALA A 254 -18.56 9.95 -34.82
N SER A 255 -18.02 8.98 -35.56
CA SER A 255 -16.70 8.38 -35.29
C SER A 255 -15.57 9.41 -35.19
N GLU A 256 -15.68 10.52 -35.92
CA GLU A 256 -14.73 11.64 -35.93
C GLU A 256 -14.67 12.43 -34.61
N GLN A 257 -15.69 12.28 -33.75
CA GLN A 257 -15.73 12.91 -32.43
C GLN A 257 -15.00 12.09 -31.36
N PHE A 258 -14.61 10.85 -31.69
CA PHE A 258 -13.80 10.01 -30.81
C PHE A 258 -12.32 10.20 -31.15
N ILE A 259 -11.51 10.39 -30.11
CA ILE A 259 -10.05 10.33 -30.26
C ILE A 259 -9.67 8.86 -30.25
N THR A 260 -9.07 8.39 -31.33
CA THR A 260 -8.45 7.06 -31.36
C THR A 260 -7.27 7.08 -30.40
N THR A 261 -7.32 6.24 -29.38
CA THR A 261 -6.17 5.96 -28.52
C THR A 261 -5.48 4.71 -29.06
N ASP A 262 -4.19 4.84 -29.37
CA ASP A 262 -3.34 3.74 -29.85
C ASP A 262 -3.13 2.64 -28.79
#